data_AF-A0A1I6ARI2-F1
#
_entry.id   AF-A0A1I6ARI2-F1
#
_cell.length_a   1.000
_cell.length_b   1.000
_cell.length_c   1.000
_cell.angle_alpha   90.00
_cell.angle_beta   90.00
_cell.angle_gamma   90.00
#
_symmetry.space_group_name_H-M   'P 1'
#
loop_
_entity.id
_entity.type
_entity.pdbx_description
1 polymer ?
#
loop_
_entity_poly.entity_id
_entity_poly.type
_entity_poly.pdbx_seq_one_letter_code
_entity_poly.pdbx_strand_id
1 'polypeptide(L)'
;MCDAPGMIRIKLPYGEPAWLATRYDDVRMVFGDRRFSRAMAVDADVPRMTPHKLDGGIIMMDPPEHSRLRKLVAKAFTQNRVRQLAGELVDAAGGRTADLVENFALPLPVAVICELLGVPVAGWPKFRVWSDRILSTSETTAEGVRGQRSGAPGVHERAHRRTARGARR
;
A
#
# COMPACT_ATOMS: atom_id res chain seq x y z
N MET A 1 -21.58 15.92 20.78
CA MET A 1 -21.24 14.61 20.18
C MET A 1 -22.29 14.37 19.11
N CYS A 2 -21.96 14.59 17.84
CA CYS A 2 -22.97 14.71 16.77
C CYS A 2 -23.59 13.36 16.45
N ASP A 3 -24.81 13.16 16.92
CA ASP A 3 -25.65 11.98 16.69
C ASP A 3 -26.39 12.12 15.34
N ALA A 4 -25.63 12.26 14.24
CA ALA A 4 -26.22 12.30 12.90
C ALA A 4 -26.74 10.91 12.51
N PRO A 5 -27.99 10.77 12.05
CA PRO A 5 -28.59 9.47 11.74
C PRO A 5 -27.96 8.89 10.48
N GLY A 6 -27.20 7.80 10.64
CA GLY A 6 -26.66 6.99 9.55
C GLY A 6 -25.43 7.56 8.84
N MET A 7 -25.02 6.87 7.77
CA MET A 7 -23.91 7.28 6.91
C MET A 7 -24.26 8.55 6.14
N ILE A 8 -23.27 9.42 5.91
CA ILE A 8 -23.46 10.65 5.12
C ILE A 8 -22.87 10.52 3.72
N ARG A 9 -23.36 11.32 2.77
CA ARG A 9 -22.77 11.43 1.43
C ARG A 9 -21.67 12.47 1.41
N ILE A 10 -20.54 12.13 0.81
CA ILE A 10 -19.38 13.03 0.62
C ILE A 10 -18.96 13.08 -0.84
N LYS A 11 -18.27 14.16 -1.22
CA LYS A 11 -17.57 14.30 -2.50
C LYS A 11 -16.12 14.66 -2.22
N LEU A 12 -15.20 13.85 -2.72
CA LEU A 12 -13.76 14.14 -2.69
C LEU A 12 -13.34 14.91 -3.95
N PRO A 13 -12.12 15.49 -3.99
CA PRO A 13 -11.65 16.27 -5.15
C PRO A 13 -11.75 15.53 -6.50
N TYR A 14 -11.62 14.20 -6.51
CA TYR A 14 -11.79 13.36 -7.69
C TYR A 14 -12.73 12.18 -7.41
N GLY A 15 -13.30 11.59 -8.46
CA GLY A 15 -14.19 10.44 -8.37
C GLY A 15 -15.64 10.79 -8.13
N GLU A 16 -16.53 9.81 -8.20
CA GLU A 16 -17.95 9.92 -7.88
C GLU A 16 -18.18 10.14 -6.38
N PRO A 17 -19.31 10.77 -5.97
CA PRO A 17 -19.62 10.90 -4.56
C PRO A 17 -19.87 9.54 -3.91
N ALA A 18 -19.60 9.43 -2.60
CA ALA A 18 -19.67 8.17 -1.87
C ALA A 18 -20.31 8.31 -0.49
N TRP A 19 -20.62 7.17 0.12
CA TRP A 19 -21.04 7.10 1.51
C TRP A 19 -19.83 7.10 2.44
N LEU A 20 -19.94 7.79 3.57
CA LEU A 20 -18.95 7.83 4.65
C LEU A 20 -19.54 7.20 5.91
N ALA A 21 -18.97 6.06 6.30
CA ALA A 21 -19.24 5.41 7.58
C ALA A 21 -18.25 5.92 8.64
N THR A 22 -18.77 6.42 9.76
CA THR A 22 -17.98 6.92 10.90
C THR A 22 -18.31 6.23 12.22
N ARG A 23 -19.47 5.56 12.32
CA ARG A 23 -19.86 4.76 13.48
C ARG A 23 -19.14 3.41 13.45
N TYR A 24 -18.76 2.89 14.62
CA TYR A 24 -17.99 1.64 14.72
C TYR A 24 -18.70 0.47 14.04
N ASP A 25 -20.01 0.30 14.29
CA ASP A 25 -20.78 -0.82 13.74
C ASP A 25 -20.89 -0.74 12.21
N ASP A 26 -21.08 0.47 11.67
CA ASP A 26 -21.12 0.73 10.23
C ASP A 26 -19.77 0.41 9.57
N VAL A 27 -18.67 0.86 10.18
CA VAL A 27 -17.31 0.57 9.69
C VAL A 27 -17.05 -0.93 9.72
N ARG A 28 -17.36 -1.60 10.84
CA ARG A 28 -17.19 -3.05 10.98
C ARG A 28 -18.03 -3.82 9.95
N MET A 29 -19.25 -3.38 9.68
CA MET A 29 -20.12 -3.97 8.65
C MET A 29 -19.48 -3.83 7.27
N VAL A 30 -19.09 -2.62 6.87
CA VAL A 30 -18.53 -2.35 5.53
C VAL A 30 -17.22 -3.12 5.30
N PHE A 31 -16.34 -3.23 6.31
CA PHE A 31 -15.07 -3.95 6.17
C PHE A 31 -15.21 -5.48 6.26
N GLY A 32 -16.28 -5.99 6.91
CA GLY A 32 -16.44 -7.42 7.18
C GLY A 32 -17.41 -8.17 6.26
N ASP A 33 -18.31 -7.45 5.58
CA ASP A 33 -19.39 -8.03 4.78
C ASP A 33 -18.97 -8.20 3.30
N ARG A 34 -19.18 -9.41 2.75
CA ARG A 34 -18.82 -9.77 1.37
C ARG A 34 -19.66 -9.09 0.30
N ARG A 35 -20.71 -8.35 0.68
CA ARG A 35 -21.49 -7.50 -0.23
C ARG A 35 -20.71 -6.26 -0.68
N PHE A 36 -19.67 -5.87 0.07
CA PHE A 36 -18.76 -4.79 -0.33
C PHE A 36 -17.52 -5.38 -1.01
N SER A 37 -17.12 -4.77 -2.13
CA SER A 37 -16.06 -5.28 -3.01
C SER A 37 -14.98 -4.25 -3.23
N ARG A 38 -13.72 -4.69 -3.15
CA ARG A 38 -12.56 -3.92 -3.61
C ARG A 38 -12.28 -4.14 -5.09
N ALA A 39 -12.55 -5.32 -5.62
CA ALA A 39 -12.33 -5.62 -7.04
C ALA A 39 -13.20 -4.73 -7.95
N MET A 40 -14.45 -4.47 -7.56
CA MET A 40 -15.34 -3.57 -8.30
C MET A 40 -14.87 -2.11 -8.32
N ALA A 41 -14.03 -1.70 -7.36
CA ALA A 41 -13.50 -0.34 -7.31
C ALA A 41 -12.42 -0.07 -8.39
N VAL A 42 -11.86 -1.12 -9.00
CA VAL A 42 -10.83 -0.99 -10.05
C VAL A 42 -11.42 -0.31 -11.30
N ASP A 43 -12.58 -0.75 -11.74
CA ASP A 43 -13.23 -0.24 -12.95
C ASP A 43 -14.14 0.98 -12.69
N ALA A 44 -14.51 1.24 -11.44
CA ALA A 44 -15.40 2.34 -11.05
C ALA A 44 -14.62 3.63 -10.74
N ASP A 45 -15.18 4.81 -11.05
CA ASP A 45 -14.59 6.11 -10.69
C ASP A 45 -14.77 6.44 -9.21
N VAL A 46 -14.06 5.72 -8.33
CA VAL A 46 -14.19 5.84 -6.88
C VAL A 46 -13.71 7.18 -6.30
N PRO A 47 -14.30 7.65 -5.18
CA PRO A 47 -13.87 8.87 -4.49
C PRO A 47 -12.41 8.79 -4.07
N ARG A 48 -11.62 9.84 -4.34
CA ARG A 48 -10.18 9.85 -3.99
C ARG A 48 -9.63 11.27 -3.80
N MET A 49 -8.54 11.37 -3.03
CA MET A 49 -7.82 12.62 -2.78
C MET A 49 -6.78 12.95 -3.85
N THR A 50 -6.28 11.95 -4.57
CA THR A 50 -5.24 12.10 -5.60
C THR A 50 -5.84 11.90 -6.99
N PRO A 51 -5.25 12.47 -8.06
CA PRO A 51 -5.78 12.33 -9.41
C PRO A 51 -5.72 10.88 -9.91
N HIS A 52 -4.75 10.10 -9.41
CA HIS A 52 -4.49 8.73 -9.83
C HIS A 52 -5.28 7.71 -9.00
N LYS A 53 -5.81 6.69 -9.68
CA LYS A 53 -6.34 5.51 -9.00
C LYS A 53 -5.18 4.58 -8.62
N LEU A 54 -5.39 3.88 -7.51
CA LEU A 54 -4.56 2.75 -7.15
C LEU A 54 -4.97 1.56 -8.02
N ASP A 55 -4.13 1.23 -8.99
CA ASP A 55 -4.43 0.17 -9.95
C ASP A 55 -3.76 -1.14 -9.50
N GLY A 56 -4.52 -1.98 -8.82
CA GLY A 56 -4.14 -3.37 -8.51
C GLY A 56 -3.47 -3.60 -7.15
N GLY A 57 -2.70 -4.68 -7.08
CA GLY A 57 -2.16 -5.22 -5.84
C GLY A 57 -3.20 -5.96 -4.99
N ILE A 58 -2.74 -6.62 -3.94
CA ILE A 58 -3.58 -7.44 -3.05
C ILE A 58 -4.72 -6.62 -2.41
N ILE A 59 -4.52 -5.32 -2.16
CA ILE A 59 -5.49 -4.41 -1.54
C ILE A 59 -6.71 -4.09 -2.42
N MET A 60 -6.65 -4.42 -3.71
CA MET A 60 -7.73 -4.21 -4.69
C MET A 60 -8.44 -5.52 -5.06
N MET A 61 -8.19 -6.60 -4.34
CA MET A 61 -8.78 -7.91 -4.61
C MET A 61 -9.82 -8.29 -3.56
N ASP A 62 -10.78 -9.12 -3.96
CA ASP A 62 -11.70 -9.79 -3.04
C ASP A 62 -11.27 -11.25 -2.79
N PRO A 63 -11.84 -11.95 -1.79
CA PRO A 63 -11.74 -13.40 -1.73
C PRO A 63 -12.32 -14.07 -2.98
N PRO A 64 -11.73 -15.18 -3.47
CA PRO A 64 -10.66 -15.95 -2.84
C PRO A 64 -9.23 -15.46 -3.14
N GLU A 65 -9.01 -14.66 -4.19
CA GLU A 65 -7.68 -14.23 -4.66
C GLU A 65 -6.92 -13.47 -3.58
N HIS A 66 -7.59 -12.52 -2.92
CA HIS A 66 -7.03 -11.78 -1.78
C HIS A 66 -6.55 -12.73 -0.68
N SER A 67 -7.40 -13.70 -0.30
CA SER A 67 -7.08 -14.64 0.78
C SER A 67 -5.90 -15.54 0.41
N ARG A 68 -5.85 -16.00 -0.85
CA ARG A 68 -4.76 -16.83 -1.37
C ARG A 68 -3.43 -16.09 -1.32
N LEU A 69 -3.35 -14.86 -1.83
CA LEU A 69 -2.12 -14.07 -1.82
C LEU A 69 -1.71 -13.66 -0.39
N ARG A 70 -2.68 -13.30 0.46
CA ARG A 70 -2.41 -12.88 1.84
C ARG A 70 -1.77 -14.02 2.63
N LYS A 71 -2.23 -15.26 2.42
CA LYS A 71 -1.67 -16.45 3.07
C LYS A 71 -0.20 -16.67 2.73
N LEU A 72 0.25 -16.28 1.54
CA LEU A 72 1.65 -16.42 1.13
C LEU A 72 2.57 -15.44 1.85
N VAL A 73 2.14 -14.18 1.98
CA VAL A 73 2.97 -13.10 2.56
C VAL A 73 2.84 -12.99 4.09
N ALA A 74 1.72 -13.40 4.67
CA ALA A 74 1.43 -13.20 6.10
C ALA A 74 2.45 -13.86 7.05
N LYS A 75 3.06 -14.97 6.64
CA LYS A 75 4.06 -15.69 7.46
C LYS A 75 5.29 -14.86 7.81
N ALA A 76 5.56 -13.85 7.01
CA ALA A 76 6.74 -13.04 7.15
C ALA A 76 6.44 -11.71 7.89
N PHE A 77 5.15 -11.42 8.17
CA PHE A 77 4.68 -10.34 9.06
C PHE A 77 4.33 -10.85 10.47
N THR A 78 5.15 -11.73 11.06
CA THR A 78 4.86 -12.26 12.40
C THR A 78 5.32 -11.30 13.49
N GLN A 79 4.58 -11.27 14.61
CA GLN A 79 4.92 -10.43 15.77
C GLN A 79 6.33 -10.71 16.31
N ASN A 80 6.74 -11.97 16.32
CA ASN A 80 8.07 -12.37 16.78
C ASN A 80 9.17 -11.76 15.93
N ARG A 81 8.98 -11.76 14.60
CA ARG A 81 10.00 -11.20 13.70
C ARG A 81 10.11 -9.68 13.85
N VAL A 82 8.98 -8.98 13.94
CA VAL A 82 8.96 -7.53 14.17
C VAL A 82 9.63 -7.18 15.50
N ARG A 83 9.38 -7.96 16.56
CA ARG A 83 10.01 -7.75 17.87
C ARG A 83 11.54 -7.94 17.82
N GLN A 84 12.02 -8.94 17.08
CA GLN A 84 13.45 -9.15 16.91
C GLN A 84 14.12 -7.94 16.24
N LEU A 85 13.60 -7.51 15.09
CA LEU A 85 14.12 -6.35 14.35
C LEU A 85 14.07 -5.06 15.19
N ALA A 86 13.03 -4.89 15.99
CA ALA A 86 12.94 -3.78 16.93
C ALA A 86 14.06 -3.82 17.97
N GLY A 87 14.37 -5.00 18.53
CA GLY A 87 15.48 -5.16 19.46
C GLY A 87 16.82 -4.79 18.83
N GLU A 88 17.09 -5.29 17.62
CA GLU A 88 18.32 -5.00 16.87
C GLU A 88 18.50 -3.48 16.62
N LEU A 89 17.41 -2.75 16.34
CA LEU A 89 17.46 -1.29 16.15
C LEU A 89 17.66 -0.54 17.47
N VAL A 90 17.06 -1.00 18.56
CA VAL A 90 17.27 -0.40 19.89
C VAL A 90 18.71 -0.59 20.33
N ASP A 91 19.27 -1.78 20.15
CA ASP A 91 20.66 -2.09 20.49
C ASP A 91 21.64 -1.26 19.64
N ALA A 92 21.35 -1.09 18.34
CA ALA A 92 22.17 -0.29 17.43
C ALA A 92 22.16 1.22 17.76
N ALA A 93 21.07 1.74 18.33
CA ALA A 93 20.99 3.14 18.74
C ALA A 93 21.95 3.46 19.90
N GLY A 94 22.27 2.48 20.76
CA GLY A 94 23.43 2.44 21.66
C GLY A 94 23.56 3.55 22.73
N GLY A 95 22.69 4.57 22.75
CA GLY A 95 22.78 5.75 23.59
C GLY A 95 21.56 5.97 24.50
N ARG A 96 21.72 6.79 25.55
CA ARG A 96 20.63 7.21 26.45
C ARG A 96 19.59 8.11 25.76
N THR A 97 19.96 8.72 24.64
CA THR A 97 19.13 9.63 23.85
C THR A 97 19.33 9.32 22.38
N ALA A 98 18.24 9.25 21.62
CA ALA A 98 18.25 9.09 20.17
C ALA A 98 17.04 9.81 19.57
N ASP A 99 17.15 10.21 18.30
CA ASP A 99 15.98 10.57 17.51
C ASP A 99 15.18 9.29 17.23
N LEU A 100 14.02 9.14 17.87
CA LEU A 100 13.20 7.94 17.75
C LEU A 100 12.64 7.77 16.34
N VAL A 101 12.46 8.85 15.58
CA VAL A 101 11.93 8.80 14.22
C VAL A 101 13.02 8.26 13.29
N GLU A 102 14.17 8.92 13.25
CA GLU A 102 15.25 8.57 12.34
C GLU A 102 15.94 7.25 12.71
N ASN A 103 16.06 6.94 14.00
CA ASN A 103 16.82 5.77 14.44
C ASN A 103 15.97 4.53 14.72
N PHE A 104 14.63 4.64 14.76
CA PHE A 104 13.77 3.48 15.06
C PHE A 104 12.49 3.42 14.22
N ALA A 105 11.64 4.45 14.26
CA ALA A 105 10.31 4.40 13.64
C ALA A 105 10.38 4.31 12.11
N LEU A 106 11.33 5.00 11.49
CA LEU A 106 11.58 4.90 10.05
C LEU A 106 12.34 3.60 9.70
N PRO A 107 13.44 3.20 10.38
CA PRO A 107 14.15 1.97 10.03
C PRO A 107 13.39 0.66 10.26
N LEU A 108 12.46 0.59 11.23
CA LEU A 108 11.80 -0.68 11.57
C LEU A 108 10.91 -1.22 10.43
N PRO A 109 9.95 -0.47 9.87
CA PRO A 109 9.15 -0.94 8.73
C PRO A 109 9.99 -1.29 7.51
N VAL A 110 11.14 -0.62 7.37
CA VAL A 110 12.11 -0.81 6.29
C VAL A 110 12.81 -2.15 6.41
N ALA A 111 13.36 -2.43 7.59
CA ALA A 111 14.00 -3.70 7.86
C ALA A 111 13.01 -4.86 7.62
N VAL A 112 11.77 -4.72 8.09
CA VAL A 112 10.70 -5.69 7.86
C VAL A 112 10.47 -5.87 6.35
N ILE A 113 10.19 -4.82 5.59
CA ILE A 113 9.85 -4.98 4.16
C ILE A 113 11.04 -5.43 3.31
N CYS A 114 12.26 -5.03 3.64
CA CYS A 114 13.47 -5.49 2.94
C CYS A 114 13.68 -7.00 3.13
N GLU A 115 13.50 -7.49 4.35
CA GLU A 115 13.56 -8.91 4.63
C GLU A 115 12.45 -9.70 3.92
N LEU A 116 11.22 -9.18 3.93
CA LEU A 116 10.08 -9.77 3.24
C LEU A 116 10.32 -9.93 1.73
N LEU A 117 10.91 -8.91 1.11
CA LEU A 117 11.18 -8.87 -0.31
C LEU A 117 12.50 -9.57 -0.68
N GLY A 118 13.31 -9.96 0.31
CA GLY A 118 14.65 -10.53 0.09
C GLY A 118 15.63 -9.53 -0.53
N VAL A 119 15.47 -8.22 -0.25
CA VAL A 119 16.32 -7.15 -0.80
C VAL A 119 17.24 -6.56 0.28
N PRO A 120 18.47 -6.14 -0.08
CA PRO A 120 19.35 -5.47 0.87
C PRO A 120 18.76 -4.13 1.36
N VAL A 121 18.90 -3.85 2.66
CA VAL A 121 18.47 -2.58 3.29
C VAL A 121 19.16 -1.37 2.64
N ALA A 122 20.38 -1.54 2.11
CA ALA A 122 21.11 -0.50 1.38
C ALA A 122 20.36 0.04 0.14
N GLY A 123 19.40 -0.71 -0.41
CA GLY A 123 18.54 -0.25 -1.51
C GLY A 123 17.39 0.68 -1.06
N TRP A 124 17.12 0.75 0.24
CA TRP A 124 15.96 1.43 0.79
C TRP A 124 15.89 2.95 0.52
N PRO A 125 16.99 3.74 0.62
CA PRO A 125 16.88 5.18 0.38
C PRO A 125 16.26 5.54 -0.97
N LYS A 126 16.54 4.74 -2.01
CA LYS A 126 15.91 4.90 -3.34
C LYS A 126 14.44 4.50 -3.32
N PHE A 127 14.10 3.41 -2.63
CA PHE A 127 12.73 2.95 -2.50
C PHE A 127 11.85 3.94 -1.72
N ARG A 128 12.39 4.56 -0.67
CA ARG A 128 11.70 5.61 0.09
C ARG A 128 11.30 6.78 -0.79
N VAL A 129 12.22 7.28 -1.63
CA VAL A 129 11.91 8.37 -2.57
C VAL A 129 10.75 7.99 -3.52
N TRP A 130 10.69 6.74 -3.98
CA TRP A 130 9.57 6.29 -4.82
C TRP A 130 8.27 6.15 -4.02
N SER A 131 8.34 5.59 -2.81
CA SER A 131 7.18 5.42 -1.92
C SER A 131 6.58 6.78 -1.54
N ASP A 132 7.41 7.74 -1.14
CA ASP A 132 6.98 9.09 -0.77
C ASP A 132 6.32 9.80 -1.95
N ARG A 133 6.83 9.60 -3.17
CA ARG A 133 6.19 10.13 -4.40
C ARG A 133 4.82 9.50 -4.68
N ILE A 134 4.65 8.21 -4.41
CA ILE A 134 3.37 7.50 -4.60
C ILE A 134 2.34 7.95 -3.57
N LEU A 135 2.77 8.21 -2.33
CA LEU A 135 1.89 8.55 -1.20
C LEU A 135 1.64 10.07 -1.05
N SER A 136 2.37 10.90 -1.80
CA SER A 136 2.24 12.36 -1.75
C SER A 136 0.84 12.80 -2.18
N THR A 137 0.12 13.44 -1.26
CA THR A 137 -1.20 14.05 -1.52
C THR A 137 -1.13 15.57 -1.70
N SER A 138 0.05 16.18 -1.56
CA SER A 138 0.29 17.60 -1.85
C SER A 138 0.34 17.82 -3.37
N GLU A 139 -0.23 18.95 -3.81
CA GLU A 139 -0.49 19.32 -5.20
C GLU A 139 0.71 19.02 -6.13
N THR A 140 0.63 17.91 -6.86
CA THR A 140 1.39 17.78 -8.09
C THR A 140 0.54 18.48 -9.16
N THR A 141 0.90 19.73 -9.48
CA THR A 141 0.37 20.40 -10.66
C THR A 141 0.60 19.53 -11.89
N ALA A 142 -0.27 19.64 -12.91
CA ALA A 142 -0.22 18.81 -14.12
C ALA A 142 1.15 18.79 -14.84
N GLU A 143 2.02 19.77 -14.59
CA GLU A 143 3.40 19.81 -15.08
C GLU A 143 4.37 18.88 -14.33
N GLY A 144 4.16 18.61 -13.04
CA GLY A 144 5.01 17.69 -12.26
C GLY A 144 4.82 16.21 -12.60
N VAL A 145 3.65 15.86 -13.16
CA VAL A 145 3.27 14.47 -13.47
C VAL A 145 4.05 13.91 -14.66
N ARG A 146 4.42 14.75 -15.65
CA ARG A 146 5.19 14.30 -16.84
C ARG A 146 6.61 13.85 -16.49
N GLY A 147 7.23 14.42 -15.45
CA GLY A 147 8.56 14.05 -14.98
C GLY A 147 8.59 12.78 -14.12
N GLN A 148 7.47 12.39 -13.50
CA GLN A 148 7.39 11.26 -12.56
C GLN A 148 7.40 9.88 -13.24
N ARG A 149 6.98 9.79 -14.52
CA ARG A 149 6.96 8.52 -15.27
C ARG A 149 8.32 8.07 -15.82
N SER A 150 9.28 8.98 -16.00
CA SER A 150 10.54 8.66 -16.71
C SER A 150 11.60 7.97 -15.83
N GLY A 151 11.34 7.77 -14.54
CA GLY A 151 12.34 7.28 -13.57
C GLY A 151 12.17 5.84 -13.07
N ALA A 152 11.07 5.16 -13.39
CA ALA A 152 10.86 3.76 -13.01
C ALA A 152 11.00 2.87 -14.25
N PRO A 153 12.04 2.03 -14.38
CA PRO A 153 12.11 1.08 -15.48
C PRO A 153 10.88 0.17 -15.45
N GLY A 154 10.15 0.09 -16.57
CA GLY A 154 8.96 -0.72 -16.73
C GLY A 154 9.24 -2.20 -16.45
N VAL A 155 8.83 -2.66 -15.27
CA VAL A 155 8.90 -4.07 -14.87
C VAL A 155 7.82 -4.91 -15.56
N HIS A 156 6.88 -4.27 -16.28
CA HIS A 156 5.72 -4.94 -16.88
C HIS A 156 5.93 -5.57 -18.26
N GLU A 157 7.07 -5.41 -18.94
CA GLU A 157 7.18 -5.81 -20.36
C GLU A 157 7.96 -7.11 -20.65
N ARG A 158 8.15 -8.01 -19.68
CA ARG A 158 8.89 -9.28 -19.92
C ARG A 158 8.16 -10.58 -19.63
N ALA A 159 6.86 -10.56 -19.30
CA ALA A 159 6.12 -11.80 -19.01
C ALA A 159 5.38 -12.44 -20.20
N HIS A 160 5.17 -11.73 -21.32
CA HIS A 160 4.28 -12.23 -22.40
C HIS A 160 4.97 -12.81 -23.65
N ARG A 161 6.31 -12.86 -23.73
CA ARG A 161 7.03 -13.34 -24.94
C ARG A 161 7.66 -14.73 -24.85
N ARG A 162 7.34 -15.56 -23.84
CA ARG A 162 7.93 -16.92 -23.73
C ARG A 162 6.98 -18.11 -23.91
N THR A 163 5.68 -17.90 -24.09
CA THR A 163 4.70 -19.00 -24.28
C THR A 163 4.26 -19.25 -25.74
N ALA A 164 4.91 -18.66 -26.74
CA ALA A 164 4.54 -18.86 -28.16
C ALA A 164 5.59 -19.61 -29.02
N ARG A 165 6.67 -20.16 -28.44
CA ARG A 165 7.73 -20.86 -29.19
C ARG A 165 7.92 -22.35 -28.86
N GLY A 166 6.96 -22.96 -28.16
CA GLY A 166 7.02 -24.37 -27.73
C GLY A 166 6.01 -25.33 -28.38
N ALA A 167 5.07 -24.83 -29.19
CA ALA A 167 3.99 -25.64 -29.77
C ALA A 167 4.13 -25.76 -31.30
N ARG A 168 5.28 -26.28 -31.78
CA ARG A 168 5.44 -26.92 -33.10
C ARG A 168 6.65 -27.84 -33.04
N ARG A 169 6.43 -29.08 -32.59
CA ARG A 169 7.14 -30.29 -33.02
C ARG A 169 6.20 -31.47 -32.86
#